data_AF-A0A914PU52-F1
#
_entry.id   AF-A0A914PU52-F1
#
_cell.length_a   1.000
_cell.length_b   1.000
_cell.length_c   1.000
_cell.angle_alpha   90.00
_cell.angle_beta   90.00
_cell.angle_gamma   90.00
#
_symmetry.space_group_name_H-M   'P 1'
#
loop_
_entity.id
_entity.type
_entity.pdbx_description
1 polymer ?
#
loop_
_entity_poly.entity_id
_entity_poly.type
_entity_poly.pdbx_seq_one_letter_code
_entity_poly.pdbx_strand_id
1 'polypeptide(L)'
;MDLSDFSSPTELYPINPARNIARIGSHTKLFISGDIEQFFVANFEPRMLKLGNRVLIKEKQAIVLVHRRFEIDLNAKEPKSKADLKTLIKQKKAVPFHQFVYSLGHNIPGLEEWLESKDENKSEATIEKILNYTNAEWEPQFVGDNKRIPFHDNRFPFRLRSNTHLGTLLCYNGFKFAIVNDLFTYHRGIKRIESRKDTNLKNLSVKQGYHKMVDQFRNELYNKFPKMRARCPLFLP
;
A
#
# COMPACT_ATOMS: atom_id res chain seq x y z
N MET A 1 -0.09 -32.93 -15.74
CA MET A 1 0.78 -32.43 -14.66
C MET A 1 0.01 -32.68 -13.37
N ASP A 2 0.40 -33.72 -12.65
CA ASP A 2 -0.34 -34.21 -11.49
C ASP A 2 -0.09 -33.29 -10.29
N LEU A 3 -1.16 -32.89 -9.58
CA LEU A 3 -1.10 -31.94 -8.46
C LEU A 3 -0.61 -32.61 -7.16
N SER A 4 -0.26 -33.89 -7.22
CA SER A 4 0.22 -34.73 -6.13
C SER A 4 1.72 -34.58 -5.82
N ASP A 5 2.51 -33.93 -6.70
CA ASP A 5 3.96 -33.77 -6.54
C ASP A 5 4.39 -32.63 -5.59
N PHE A 6 3.46 -31.83 -5.05
CA PHE A 6 3.78 -30.82 -4.03
C PHE A 6 3.87 -31.44 -2.63
N SER A 7 4.90 -32.26 -2.42
CA SER A 7 5.27 -32.74 -1.09
C SER A 7 6.07 -31.67 -0.32
N SER A 8 5.34 -30.79 0.38
CA SER A 8 5.71 -30.02 1.60
C SER A 8 5.29 -28.54 1.51
N PRO A 9 4.55 -27.98 2.48
CA PRO A 9 4.24 -26.54 2.56
C PRO A 9 5.43 -25.73 3.09
N THR A 10 6.64 -25.98 2.59
CA THR A 10 7.90 -25.32 2.98
C THR A 10 8.31 -24.17 2.08
N GLU A 11 7.64 -23.94 0.96
CA GLU A 11 7.94 -22.79 0.09
C GLU A 11 7.11 -21.57 0.47
N LEU A 12 7.80 -20.48 0.79
CA LEU A 12 7.18 -19.18 1.02
C LEU A 12 6.49 -18.70 -0.27
N TYR A 13 5.24 -18.25 -0.16
CA TYR A 13 4.48 -17.76 -1.30
C TYR A 13 5.24 -16.63 -2.05
N PRO A 14 5.46 -16.73 -3.37
CA PRO A 14 6.29 -15.80 -4.14
C PRO A 14 5.54 -14.51 -4.50
N ILE A 15 5.09 -13.77 -3.47
CA ILE A 15 4.22 -12.59 -3.60
C ILE A 15 4.80 -11.51 -4.53
N ASN A 16 6.10 -11.20 -4.42
CA ASN A 16 6.74 -10.13 -5.18
C ASN A 16 7.06 -10.52 -6.63
N PRO A 17 7.58 -11.72 -6.91
CA PRO A 17 7.61 -12.25 -8.27
C PRO A 17 6.24 -12.22 -8.94
N ALA A 18 5.17 -12.66 -8.25
CA ALA A 18 3.82 -12.65 -8.79
C ALA A 18 3.32 -11.21 -9.12
N ARG A 19 3.55 -10.25 -8.22
CA ARG A 19 3.24 -8.82 -8.45
C ARG A 19 3.99 -8.27 -9.66
N ASN A 20 5.28 -8.59 -9.79
CA ASN A 20 6.11 -8.12 -10.89
C ASN A 20 5.67 -8.71 -12.23
N ILE A 21 5.37 -10.01 -12.28
CA ILE A 21 4.83 -10.67 -13.48
C ILE A 21 3.51 -10.02 -13.91
N ALA A 22 2.59 -9.79 -12.96
CA ALA A 22 1.32 -9.13 -13.25
C ALA A 22 1.52 -7.71 -13.81
N ARG A 23 2.49 -6.96 -13.28
CA ARG A 23 2.84 -5.61 -13.78
C ARG A 23 3.49 -5.62 -15.15
N ILE A 24 4.35 -6.60 -15.44
CA ILE A 24 4.99 -6.79 -16.76
C ILE A 24 3.92 -7.12 -17.81
N GLY A 25 2.98 -8.00 -17.47
CA GLY A 25 1.86 -8.39 -18.34
C GLY A 25 0.75 -7.33 -18.46
N SER A 26 0.83 -6.22 -17.73
CA SER A 26 -0.21 -5.18 -17.76
C SER A 26 -0.15 -4.34 -19.04
N HIS A 27 -1.28 -4.20 -19.72
CA HIS A 27 -1.44 -3.35 -20.89
C HIS A 27 -1.76 -1.88 -20.55
N THR A 28 -1.99 -1.56 -19.28
CA THR A 28 -2.36 -0.21 -18.84
C THR A 28 -1.14 0.59 -18.38
N LYS A 29 -1.16 1.91 -18.60
CA LYS A 29 -0.10 2.82 -18.12
C LYS A 29 -0.18 3.03 -16.61
N LEU A 30 -1.38 3.01 -16.05
CA LEU A 30 -1.62 3.12 -14.63
C LEU A 30 -1.89 1.75 -14.04
N PHE A 31 -1.41 1.52 -12.83
CA PHE A 31 -1.77 0.37 -12.02
C PHE A 31 -2.08 0.82 -10.60
N ILE A 32 -2.83 -0.02 -9.89
CA ILE A 32 -3.09 0.13 -8.46
C ILE A 32 -2.37 -0.96 -7.68
N SER A 33 -1.65 -0.58 -6.64
CA SER A 33 -1.15 -1.52 -5.63
C SER A 33 -2.21 -1.65 -4.54
N GLY A 34 -2.81 -2.83 -4.43
CA GLY A 34 -3.91 -3.12 -3.51
C GLY A 34 -3.94 -4.58 -3.08
N ASP A 35 -4.70 -4.88 -2.03
CA ASP A 35 -4.98 -6.26 -1.61
C ASP A 35 -6.28 -6.72 -2.28
N ILE A 36 -6.36 -7.98 -2.71
CA ILE A 36 -7.52 -8.53 -3.42
C ILE A 36 -8.82 -8.52 -2.60
N GLU A 37 -8.69 -8.47 -1.26
CA GLU A 37 -9.81 -8.46 -0.31
C GLU A 37 -10.36 -7.05 -0.03
N GLN A 38 -9.78 -6.01 -0.66
CA GLN A 38 -10.21 -4.63 -0.49
C GLN A 38 -11.29 -4.27 -1.51
N PHE A 39 -12.40 -3.75 -0.99
CA PHE A 39 -13.45 -3.12 -1.78
C PHE A 39 -13.12 -1.65 -2.01
N PHE A 40 -13.62 -1.11 -3.11
CA PHE A 40 -13.46 0.30 -3.49
C PHE A 40 -14.74 1.07 -3.21
N VAL A 41 -14.62 2.30 -2.70
CA VAL A 41 -15.78 3.21 -2.63
C VAL A 41 -16.40 3.41 -4.02
N ALA A 42 -17.69 3.72 -4.08
CA ALA A 42 -18.41 3.95 -5.33
C ALA A 42 -17.68 4.96 -6.23
N ASN A 43 -17.65 4.69 -7.54
CA ASN A 43 -17.01 5.51 -8.57
C ASN A 43 -15.51 5.76 -8.39
N PHE A 44 -14.79 4.90 -7.66
CA PHE A 44 -13.34 5.02 -7.46
C PHE A 44 -12.57 5.08 -8.79
N GLU A 45 -12.72 4.07 -9.64
CA GLU A 45 -11.94 3.91 -10.87
C GLU A 45 -12.06 5.11 -11.82
N PRO A 46 -13.25 5.53 -12.29
CA PRO A 46 -13.35 6.61 -13.27
C PRO A 46 -12.80 7.94 -12.73
N ARG A 47 -12.94 8.20 -11.43
CA ARG A 47 -12.45 9.43 -10.79
C ARG A 47 -10.93 9.40 -10.61
N MET A 48 -10.38 8.27 -10.19
CA MET A 48 -8.94 8.06 -10.03
C MET A 48 -8.22 8.07 -11.38
N LEU A 49 -8.82 7.47 -12.41
CA LEU A 49 -8.27 7.40 -13.76
C LEU A 49 -8.07 8.79 -14.36
N LYS A 50 -9.03 9.70 -14.19
CA LYS A 50 -8.91 11.10 -14.64
C LYS A 50 -7.76 11.82 -13.95
N LEU A 51 -7.70 11.75 -12.61
CA LEU A 51 -6.63 12.34 -11.82
C LEU A 51 -5.26 11.78 -12.22
N GLY A 52 -5.14 10.45 -12.28
CA GLY A 52 -3.91 9.74 -12.65
C GLY A 52 -3.42 10.08 -14.06
N ASN A 53 -4.31 10.12 -15.05
CA ASN A 53 -3.94 10.52 -16.41
C ASN A 53 -3.40 11.95 -16.46
N ARG A 54 -4.01 12.87 -15.69
CA ARG A 54 -3.55 14.25 -15.62
C ARG A 54 -2.20 14.36 -14.93
N VAL A 55 -2.08 13.92 -13.68
CA VAL A 55 -0.89 14.21 -12.86
C VAL A 55 0.28 13.23 -13.08
N LEU A 56 -0.01 11.95 -13.34
CA LEU A 56 1.03 10.92 -13.48
C LEU A 56 1.50 10.77 -14.94
N ILE A 57 0.57 10.84 -15.90
CA ILE A 57 0.87 10.58 -17.32
C ILE A 57 1.15 11.86 -18.11
N LYS A 58 0.27 12.86 -18.05
CA LYS A 58 0.41 14.11 -18.81
C LYS A 58 1.46 15.03 -18.17
N GLU A 59 1.30 15.32 -16.88
CA GLU A 59 2.21 16.22 -16.14
C GLU A 59 3.49 15.51 -15.66
N LYS A 60 3.51 14.18 -15.65
CA LYS A 60 4.66 13.35 -15.23
C LYS A 60 5.21 13.74 -13.85
N GLN A 61 4.33 14.13 -12.93
CA GLN A 61 4.74 14.45 -11.57
C GLN A 61 5.41 13.25 -10.91
N ALA A 62 6.47 13.47 -10.12
CA ALA A 62 7.15 12.43 -9.35
C ALA A 62 6.39 12.15 -8.04
N ILE A 63 5.14 11.69 -8.18
CA ILE A 63 4.25 11.36 -7.07
C ILE A 63 3.58 10.00 -7.31
N VAL A 64 3.10 9.40 -6.23
CA VAL A 64 2.10 8.31 -6.27
C VAL A 64 0.80 8.81 -5.64
N LEU A 65 -0.34 8.32 -6.14
CA LEU A 65 -1.67 8.69 -5.66
C LEU A 65 -2.13 7.69 -4.59
N VAL A 66 -1.97 8.06 -3.33
CA VAL A 66 -2.32 7.23 -2.18
C VAL A 66 -3.77 7.44 -1.78
N HIS A 67 -4.51 6.35 -1.60
CA HIS A 67 -5.86 6.39 -1.04
C HIS A 67 -5.84 5.82 0.39
N ARG A 68 -6.73 6.33 1.25
CA ARG A 68 -6.87 5.79 2.61
C ARG A 68 -7.57 4.43 2.58
N ARG A 69 -7.26 3.60 3.57
CA ARG A 69 -7.81 2.25 3.72
C ARG A 69 -8.50 2.13 5.07
N PHE A 70 -9.60 1.39 5.11
CA PHE A 70 -10.39 1.21 6.32
C PHE A 70 -10.77 -0.25 6.55
N GLU A 71 -11.05 -0.60 7.79
CA GLU A 71 -11.75 -1.84 8.15
C GLU A 71 -13.12 -1.47 8.69
N ILE A 72 -14.13 -2.20 8.25
CA ILE A 72 -15.54 -1.91 8.53
C ILE A 72 -16.15 -3.11 9.25
N ASP A 73 -16.94 -2.86 10.28
CA ASP A 73 -17.66 -3.89 11.03
C ASP A 73 -18.50 -4.75 10.08
N LEU A 74 -18.53 -6.08 10.32
CA LEU A 74 -19.23 -7.03 9.44
C LEU A 74 -20.72 -6.75 9.33
N ASN A 75 -21.32 -6.18 10.39
CA ASN A 75 -22.74 -5.87 10.48
C ASN A 75 -23.06 -4.43 10.04
N ALA A 76 -22.04 -3.63 9.69
CA ALA A 76 -22.25 -2.30 9.16
C ALA A 76 -22.61 -2.34 7.66
N LYS A 77 -23.42 -1.37 7.24
CA LYS A 77 -23.68 -1.15 5.82
C LYS A 77 -22.43 -0.60 5.15
N GLU A 78 -22.15 -1.07 3.94
CA GLU A 78 -21.01 -0.61 3.16
C GLU A 78 -21.12 0.89 2.83
N PRO A 79 -20.05 1.67 3.03
CA PRO A 79 -20.06 3.10 2.77
C PRO A 79 -19.98 3.35 1.27
N LYS A 80 -20.86 4.22 0.77
CA LYS A 80 -20.87 4.63 -0.64
C LYS A 80 -20.18 5.97 -0.85
N SER A 81 -19.89 6.69 0.24
CA SER A 81 -19.30 8.02 0.26
C SER A 81 -18.36 8.19 1.46
N LYS A 82 -17.56 9.27 1.46
CA LYS A 82 -16.73 9.65 2.60
C LYS A 82 -17.60 10.10 3.78
N ALA A 83 -18.78 10.68 3.55
CA ALA A 83 -19.77 11.01 4.56
C ALA A 83 -20.36 9.76 5.24
N ASP A 84 -20.64 8.70 4.49
CA ASP A 84 -21.04 7.40 5.05
C ASP A 84 -19.92 6.85 5.94
N LEU A 85 -18.68 6.82 5.42
CA LEU A 85 -17.52 6.35 6.16
C LEU A 85 -17.32 7.17 7.45
N LYS A 86 -17.41 8.49 7.39
CA LYS A 86 -17.33 9.38 8.55
C LYS A 86 -18.39 9.04 9.59
N THR A 87 -19.62 8.76 9.15
CA THR A 87 -20.71 8.31 10.03
C THR A 87 -20.36 6.98 10.70
N LEU A 88 -19.83 6.02 9.95
CA LEU A 88 -19.39 4.73 10.50
C LEU A 88 -18.26 4.88 11.52
N ILE A 89 -17.28 5.74 11.26
CA ILE A 89 -16.19 6.04 12.20
C ILE A 89 -16.74 6.65 13.49
N LYS A 90 -17.65 7.63 13.41
CA LYS A 90 -18.32 8.23 14.59
C LYS A 90 -19.09 7.18 15.40
N GLN A 91 -19.69 6.20 14.73
CA GLN A 91 -20.39 5.08 15.35
C GLN A 91 -19.45 3.96 15.84
N LYS A 92 -18.13 4.11 15.72
CA LYS A 92 -17.12 3.07 16.03
C LYS A 92 -17.30 1.78 15.22
N LYS A 93 -17.92 1.87 14.04
CA LYS A 93 -18.15 0.76 13.10
C LYS A 93 -17.14 0.73 11.95
N ALA A 94 -16.24 1.70 11.88
CA ALA A 94 -15.13 1.70 10.94
C ALA A 94 -13.88 2.25 11.62
N VAL A 95 -12.72 1.75 11.22
CA VAL A 95 -11.40 2.17 11.70
C VAL A 95 -10.42 2.27 10.53
N PRO A 96 -9.37 3.10 10.61
CA PRO A 96 -8.24 2.99 9.71
C PRO A 96 -7.71 1.56 9.66
N PHE A 97 -7.29 1.14 8.47
CA PHE A 97 -6.88 -0.23 8.21
C PHE A 97 -5.79 -0.71 9.19
N HIS A 98 -5.98 -1.90 9.76
CA HIS A 98 -5.06 -2.50 10.73
C HIS A 98 -4.79 -1.63 11.98
N GLN A 99 -5.74 -0.76 12.39
CA GLN A 99 -5.57 0.10 13.56
C GLN A 99 -5.14 -0.69 14.81
N PHE A 100 -5.66 -1.90 15.02
CA PHE A 100 -5.38 -2.71 16.21
C PHE A 100 -4.22 -3.70 16.05
N VAL A 101 -3.75 -3.92 14.83
CA VAL A 101 -2.72 -4.96 14.54
C VAL A 101 -1.38 -4.32 14.17
N TYR A 102 -1.40 -3.28 13.33
CA TYR A 102 -0.18 -2.67 12.81
C TYR A 102 -0.41 -1.21 12.41
N SER A 103 -0.85 -0.40 13.37
CA SER A 103 -1.13 1.03 13.15
C SER A 103 0.09 1.80 12.63
N LEU A 104 1.29 1.47 13.11
CA LEU A 104 2.54 2.10 12.67
C LEU A 104 2.76 1.99 11.15
N GLY A 105 2.35 0.87 10.55
CA GLY A 105 2.52 0.63 9.11
C GLY A 105 1.40 1.18 8.24
N HIS A 106 0.26 1.58 8.80
CA HIS A 106 -0.92 1.95 8.02
C HIS A 106 -1.54 3.31 8.39
N ASN A 107 -1.09 3.94 9.48
CA ASN A 107 -1.56 5.27 9.85
C ASN A 107 -1.07 6.32 8.85
N ILE A 108 -2.00 7.16 8.39
CA ILE A 108 -1.73 8.31 7.53
C ILE A 108 -2.20 9.55 8.31
N PRO A 109 -1.32 10.55 8.56
CA PRO A 109 -1.68 11.74 9.32
C PRO A 109 -2.81 12.53 8.66
N GLY A 110 -3.54 13.35 9.43
CA GLY A 110 -4.56 14.24 8.89
C GLY A 110 -5.91 13.57 8.59
N LEU A 111 -6.29 12.52 9.35
CA LEU A 111 -7.53 11.79 9.09
C LEU A 111 -8.77 12.64 9.34
N GLU A 112 -8.78 13.42 10.41
CA GLU A 112 -9.93 14.26 10.77
C GLU A 112 -10.15 15.34 9.72
N GLU A 113 -9.09 16.04 9.33
CA GLU A 113 -9.11 17.05 8.28
C GLU A 113 -9.56 16.45 6.94
N TRP A 114 -9.11 15.24 6.62
CA TRP A 114 -9.54 14.51 5.43
C TRP A 114 -11.03 14.13 5.48
N LEU A 115 -11.57 13.75 6.64
CA LEU A 115 -13.01 13.45 6.83
C LEU A 115 -13.88 14.72 6.80
N GLU A 116 -13.33 15.87 7.19
CA GLU A 116 -14.02 17.17 7.19
C GLU A 116 -13.90 17.91 5.85
N SER A 117 -12.93 17.56 5.01
CA SER A 117 -12.70 18.25 3.75
C SER A 117 -13.88 18.07 2.77
N LYS A 118 -14.31 19.20 2.19
CA LYS A 118 -15.34 19.23 1.14
C LYS A 118 -14.72 18.77 -0.15
N ASP A 119 -15.17 17.64 -0.71
CA ASP A 119 -14.89 17.24 -2.11
C ASP A 119 -15.75 16.07 -2.61
N GLU A 120 -16.87 15.78 -1.95
CA GLU A 120 -17.85 14.85 -2.49
C GLU A 120 -18.61 15.52 -3.65
N ASN A 121 -18.92 14.76 -4.70
CA ASN A 121 -19.62 15.20 -5.93
C ASN A 121 -18.76 15.81 -7.06
N LYS A 122 -17.45 15.55 -7.09
CA LYS A 122 -16.62 15.87 -8.26
C LYS A 122 -16.56 14.71 -9.27
N SER A 123 -16.52 15.06 -10.56
CA SER A 123 -16.34 14.09 -11.64
C SER A 123 -14.92 13.49 -11.72
N GLU A 124 -13.97 14.07 -10.99
CA GLU A 124 -12.55 13.69 -10.88
C GLU A 124 -12.13 13.80 -9.41
N ALA A 125 -11.23 12.92 -8.95
CA ALA A 125 -10.67 12.99 -7.61
C ALA A 125 -9.65 14.13 -7.46
N THR A 126 -9.46 14.63 -6.24
CA THR A 126 -8.48 15.69 -5.94
C THR A 126 -7.39 15.17 -5.00
N ILE A 127 -6.26 15.88 -4.98
CA ILE A 127 -5.19 15.66 -4.01
C ILE A 127 -5.47 16.56 -2.81
N GLU A 128 -5.56 15.97 -1.61
CA GLU A 128 -5.70 16.69 -0.34
C GLU A 128 -4.35 17.25 0.12
N LYS A 129 -3.33 16.40 0.15
CA LYS A 129 -2.00 16.77 0.62
C LYS A 129 -0.92 15.92 -0.03
N ILE A 130 0.28 16.49 -0.17
CA ILE A 130 1.47 15.76 -0.62
C ILE A 130 2.41 15.59 0.57
N LEU A 131 2.76 14.33 0.85
CA LEU A 131 3.62 13.94 1.96
C LEU A 131 4.99 13.48 1.47
N ASN A 132 6.01 13.75 2.28
CA ASN A 132 7.30 13.05 2.17
C ASN A 132 7.18 11.68 2.86
N TYR A 133 7.98 10.71 2.40
CA TYR A 133 8.07 9.40 3.06
C TYR A 133 9.01 9.49 4.25
N THR A 134 8.46 9.47 5.46
CA THR A 134 9.23 9.66 6.71
C THR A 134 9.22 8.43 7.62
N ASN A 135 8.45 7.40 7.28
CA ASN A 135 8.30 6.18 8.06
C ASN A 135 8.53 4.96 7.17
N ALA A 136 9.60 4.21 7.41
CA ALA A 136 9.93 3.02 6.61
C ALA A 136 8.93 1.87 6.82
N GLU A 137 8.18 1.88 7.93
CA GLU A 137 7.12 0.91 8.22
C GLU A 137 5.85 1.16 7.39
N TRP A 138 5.68 2.38 6.86
CA TRP A 138 4.46 2.74 6.17
C TRP A 138 4.29 1.94 4.88
N GLU A 139 3.14 1.28 4.74
CA GLU A 139 2.71 0.55 3.57
C GLU A 139 1.60 1.32 2.82
N PRO A 140 1.95 2.29 1.96
CA PRO A 140 0.97 2.98 1.16
C PRO A 140 0.40 2.05 0.08
N GLN A 141 -0.92 2.03 -0.07
CA GLN A 141 -1.58 1.56 -1.28
C GLN A 141 -1.86 2.74 -2.19
N PHE A 142 -1.50 2.61 -3.46
CA PHE A 142 -1.44 3.75 -4.36
C PHE A 142 -1.72 3.39 -5.81
N VAL A 143 -2.09 4.40 -6.59
CA VAL A 143 -2.05 4.38 -8.05
C VAL A 143 -0.77 5.04 -8.54
N GLY A 144 -0.10 4.40 -9.50
CA GLY A 144 1.17 4.85 -10.06
C GLY A 144 1.29 4.60 -11.55
N ASP A 145 2.22 5.31 -12.19
CA ASP A 145 2.62 5.05 -13.58
C ASP A 145 3.49 3.78 -13.64
N ASN A 146 2.96 2.72 -14.25
CA ASN A 146 3.58 1.39 -14.29
C ASN A 146 5.02 1.43 -14.82
N LYS A 147 5.35 2.36 -15.73
CA LYS A 147 6.70 2.49 -16.30
C LYS A 147 7.70 3.17 -15.38
N ARG A 148 7.24 4.04 -14.47
CA ARG A 148 8.12 4.86 -13.62
C ARG A 148 8.29 4.29 -12.22
N ILE A 149 7.33 3.51 -11.74
CA ILE A 149 7.38 2.90 -10.42
C ILE A 149 8.35 1.71 -10.45
N PRO A 150 9.33 1.62 -9.55
CA PRO A 150 10.22 0.47 -9.48
C PRO A 150 9.44 -0.82 -9.21
N PHE A 151 9.96 -1.94 -9.67
CA PHE A 151 9.43 -3.26 -9.32
C PHE A 151 9.67 -3.58 -7.85
N HIS A 152 8.86 -4.48 -7.29
CA HIS A 152 9.13 -5.05 -5.98
C HIS A 152 10.45 -5.82 -6.03
N ASP A 153 11.21 -5.82 -4.94
CA ASP A 153 12.38 -6.66 -4.82
C ASP A 153 11.94 -8.10 -4.48
N ASN A 154 12.27 -9.02 -5.38
CA ASN A 154 11.82 -10.41 -5.31
C ASN A 154 12.35 -11.15 -4.06
N ARG A 155 13.38 -10.64 -3.40
CA ARG A 155 13.98 -11.25 -2.21
C ARG A 155 13.11 -11.07 -0.95
N PHE A 156 12.21 -10.09 -0.92
CA PHE A 156 11.35 -9.86 0.24
C PHE A 156 10.28 -10.96 0.33
N PRO A 157 10.24 -11.71 1.45
CA PRO A 157 9.32 -12.83 1.60
C PRO A 157 7.91 -12.36 1.94
N PHE A 158 6.93 -13.24 1.72
CA PHE A 158 5.56 -13.00 2.14
C PHE A 158 5.47 -12.78 3.67
N ARG A 159 4.63 -11.84 4.10
CA ARG A 159 4.41 -11.39 5.50
C ARG A 159 5.54 -10.65 6.22
N LEU A 160 6.75 -10.53 5.65
CA LEU A 160 7.80 -9.64 6.20
C LEU A 160 8.21 -8.59 5.18
N ARG A 161 7.76 -7.35 5.41
CA ARG A 161 8.07 -6.19 4.58
C ARG A 161 7.85 -6.42 3.08
N SER A 162 6.91 -7.32 2.76
CA SER A 162 6.68 -7.78 1.39
C SER A 162 6.22 -6.64 0.48
N ASN A 163 5.60 -5.59 1.02
CA ASN A 163 5.16 -4.42 0.25
C ASN A 163 5.75 -3.10 0.76
N THR A 164 6.06 -2.96 2.05
CA THR A 164 6.64 -1.72 2.63
C THR A 164 8.00 -1.34 2.02
N HIS A 165 8.81 -2.30 1.55
CA HIS A 165 10.07 -2.00 0.86
C HIS A 165 9.84 -1.18 -0.42
N LEU A 166 8.67 -1.30 -1.08
CA LEU A 166 8.35 -0.49 -2.26
C LEU A 166 8.20 0.99 -1.92
N GLY A 167 7.62 1.33 -0.75
CA GLY A 167 7.58 2.72 -0.26
C GLY A 167 8.98 3.31 -0.11
N THR A 168 9.93 2.51 0.37
CA THR A 168 11.35 2.89 0.46
C THR A 168 11.95 3.08 -0.93
N LEU A 169 11.74 2.14 -1.86
CA LEU A 169 12.21 2.28 -3.24
C LEU A 169 11.66 3.55 -3.89
N LEU A 170 10.38 3.88 -3.69
CA LEU A 170 9.77 5.11 -4.19
C LEU A 170 10.44 6.36 -3.64
N CYS A 171 10.65 6.43 -2.32
CA CYS A 171 11.36 7.56 -1.70
C CYS A 171 12.76 7.72 -2.29
N TYR A 172 13.52 6.63 -2.39
CA TYR A 172 14.88 6.63 -2.94
C TYR A 172 14.92 7.02 -4.43
N ASN A 173 13.82 6.81 -5.17
CA ASN A 173 13.64 7.29 -6.55
C ASN A 173 13.04 8.72 -6.62
N GLY A 174 12.93 9.43 -5.49
CA GLY A 174 12.51 10.82 -5.43
C GLY A 174 11.00 11.05 -5.50
N PHE A 175 10.19 10.01 -5.32
CA PHE A 175 8.73 10.15 -5.32
C PHE A 175 8.20 10.74 -4.01
N LYS A 176 7.14 11.54 -4.12
CA LYS A 176 6.30 11.96 -2.99
C LYS A 176 4.96 11.23 -3.00
N PHE A 177 4.22 11.33 -1.90
CA PHE A 177 2.99 10.56 -1.66
C PHE A 177 1.80 11.52 -1.59
N ALA A 178 1.04 11.61 -2.66
CA ALA A 178 -0.12 12.48 -2.77
C ALA A 178 -1.36 11.77 -2.26
N ILE A 179 -1.89 12.21 -1.12
CA ILE A 179 -3.08 11.67 -0.50
C ILE A 179 -4.30 12.17 -1.28
N VAL A 180 -5.13 11.25 -1.75
CA VAL A 180 -6.36 11.53 -2.50
C VAL A 180 -7.50 11.84 -1.54
N ASN A 181 -8.33 12.83 -1.86
CA ASN A 181 -9.20 13.49 -0.88
C ASN A 181 -10.48 12.73 -0.48
N ASP A 182 -11.06 11.94 -1.36
CA ASP A 182 -12.35 11.29 -1.07
C ASP A 182 -12.50 9.90 -1.70
N LEU A 183 -11.42 9.38 -2.24
CA LEU A 183 -11.32 7.98 -2.67
C LEU A 183 -10.63 7.16 -1.60
N PHE A 184 -11.24 6.04 -1.26
CA PHE A 184 -10.73 5.10 -0.26
C PHE A 184 -11.11 3.67 -0.61
N THR A 185 -10.42 2.74 0.02
CA THR A 185 -10.76 1.31 0.00
C THR A 185 -11.13 0.84 1.40
N TYR A 186 -11.83 -0.29 1.46
CA TYR A 186 -12.24 -0.88 2.72
C TYR A 186 -12.21 -2.40 2.70
N HIS A 187 -11.94 -2.99 3.86
CA HIS A 187 -12.07 -4.42 4.13
C HIS A 187 -13.24 -4.67 5.08
N ARG A 188 -13.95 -5.78 4.90
CA ARG A 188 -15.03 -6.20 5.81
C ARG A 188 -14.49 -7.04 6.96
N GLY A 189 -14.77 -6.63 8.18
CA GLY A 189 -14.22 -7.20 9.41
C GLY A 189 -13.03 -6.39 9.91
N ILE A 190 -13.09 -6.05 11.19
CA ILE A 190 -12.02 -5.34 11.90
C ILE A 190 -11.07 -6.37 12.49
N LYS A 191 -9.85 -6.46 11.96
CA LYS A 191 -8.84 -7.37 12.48
C LYS A 191 -8.30 -6.83 13.80
N ARG A 192 -8.31 -7.67 14.83
CA ARG A 192 -7.80 -7.33 16.17
C ARG A 192 -6.52 -8.07 16.54
N ILE A 193 -6.28 -9.22 15.93
CA ILE A 193 -5.18 -10.11 16.29
C ILE A 193 -4.54 -10.64 15.01
N GLU A 194 -3.22 -10.75 15.01
CA GLU A 194 -2.48 -11.43 13.95
C GLU A 194 -2.63 -12.94 14.05
N SER A 195 -2.75 -13.63 12.91
CA SER A 195 -2.94 -15.08 12.93
C SER A 195 -1.64 -15.80 13.30
N ARG A 196 -1.73 -16.90 14.05
CA ARG A 196 -0.56 -17.75 14.39
C ARG A 196 0.18 -18.24 13.14
N LYS A 197 -0.56 -18.50 12.05
CA LYS A 197 0.01 -18.88 10.76
C LYS A 197 0.92 -17.77 10.22
N ASP A 198 0.48 -16.52 10.27
CA ASP A 198 1.29 -15.37 9.83
C ASP A 198 2.55 -15.24 10.69
N THR A 199 2.45 -15.37 12.01
CA THR A 199 3.61 -15.35 12.92
C THR A 199 4.61 -16.46 12.61
N ASN A 200 4.14 -17.69 12.36
CA ASN A 200 5.01 -18.82 12.01
C ASN A 200 5.75 -18.58 10.68
N LEU A 201 5.08 -18.02 9.67
CA LEU A 201 5.69 -17.69 8.39
C LEU A 201 6.78 -16.61 8.52
N LYS A 202 6.55 -15.59 9.36
CA LYS A 202 7.57 -14.58 9.69
C LYS A 202 8.79 -15.24 10.34
N ASN A 203 8.58 -16.08 11.33
CA ASN A 203 9.68 -16.79 12.03
C ASN A 203 10.48 -17.69 11.09
N LEU A 204 9.81 -18.40 10.17
CA LEU A 204 10.48 -19.20 9.15
C LEU A 204 11.35 -18.33 8.23
N SER A 205 10.82 -17.20 7.77
CA SER A 205 11.55 -16.24 6.93
C SER A 205 12.79 -15.68 7.63
N VAL A 206 12.69 -15.37 8.93
CA VAL A 206 13.84 -14.95 9.76
C VAL A 206 14.91 -16.03 9.80
N LYS A 207 14.53 -17.29 10.05
CA LYS A 207 15.46 -18.44 10.04
C LYS A 207 16.13 -18.64 8.67
N GLN A 208 15.48 -18.26 7.59
CA GLN A 208 16.00 -18.34 6.22
C GLN A 208 16.87 -17.14 5.81
N GLY A 209 17.28 -16.28 6.76
CA GLY A 209 18.27 -15.23 6.50
C GLY A 209 17.70 -13.87 6.11
N TYR A 210 16.43 -13.60 6.45
CA TYR A 210 15.77 -12.32 6.20
C TYR A 210 16.61 -11.09 6.63
N HIS A 211 17.22 -11.10 7.82
CA HIS A 211 18.04 -9.97 8.29
C HIS A 211 19.22 -9.66 7.37
N LYS A 212 19.94 -10.71 6.91
CA LYS A 212 21.05 -10.56 5.97
C LYS A 212 20.58 -9.97 4.64
N MET A 213 19.42 -10.41 4.16
CA MET A 213 18.81 -9.88 2.94
C MET A 213 18.45 -8.40 3.09
N VAL A 214 17.88 -7.99 4.23
CA VAL A 214 17.58 -6.58 4.52
C VAL A 214 18.84 -5.71 4.56
N ASP A 215 19.93 -6.21 5.15
CA ASP A 215 21.22 -5.49 5.16
C ASP A 215 21.78 -5.31 3.74
N GLN A 216 21.69 -6.36 2.90
CA GLN A 216 22.08 -6.29 1.49
C GLN A 216 21.25 -5.26 0.72
N PHE A 217 19.92 -5.34 0.82
CA PHE A 217 18.99 -4.38 0.21
C PHE A 217 19.30 -2.93 0.61
N ARG A 218 19.52 -2.70 1.91
CA ARG A 218 19.86 -1.37 2.43
C ARG A 218 21.18 -0.87 1.84
N ASN A 219 22.23 -1.70 1.85
CA ASN A 219 23.54 -1.33 1.32
C ASN A 219 23.49 -1.01 -0.17
N GLU A 220 22.75 -1.81 -0.95
CA GLU A 220 22.53 -1.58 -2.39
C GLU A 220 21.82 -0.24 -2.64
N LEU A 221 20.72 0.04 -1.92
CA LEU A 221 20.02 1.33 -2.01
C LEU A 221 20.93 2.50 -1.67
N TYR A 222 21.73 2.34 -0.63
CA TYR A 222 22.62 3.36 -0.11
C TYR A 222 23.74 3.69 -1.07
N ASN A 223 24.29 2.69 -1.73
CA ASN A 223 25.32 2.85 -2.75
C ASN A 223 24.74 3.47 -4.02
N LYS A 224 23.52 3.07 -4.41
CA LYS A 224 22.87 3.59 -5.61
C LYS A 224 22.37 5.04 -5.47
N PHE A 225 21.91 5.43 -4.29
CA PHE A 225 21.34 6.77 -4.04
C PHE A 225 21.91 7.44 -2.78
N PRO A 226 23.21 7.77 -2.75
CA PRO A 226 23.88 8.27 -1.55
C PRO A 226 23.25 9.56 -1.00
N LYS A 227 22.75 10.44 -1.88
CA LYS A 227 22.10 11.72 -1.48
C LYS A 227 20.72 11.53 -0.83
N MET A 228 20.08 10.38 -1.04
CA MET A 228 18.74 10.12 -0.51
C MET A 228 18.75 9.57 0.92
N ARG A 229 19.90 9.13 1.43
CA ARG A 229 20.07 8.60 2.79
C ARG A 229 19.60 9.57 3.88
N ALA A 230 19.83 10.87 3.68
CA ALA A 230 19.41 11.91 4.63
C ALA A 230 17.93 12.33 4.49
N ARG A 231 17.26 11.92 3.40
CA ARG A 231 15.89 12.34 3.06
C ARG A 231 14.86 11.23 3.28
N CYS A 232 15.28 9.98 3.16
CA CYS A 232 14.43 8.81 3.28
C CYS A 232 14.75 8.07 4.58
N PRO A 233 13.74 7.50 5.27
CA PRO A 233 13.93 6.78 6.52
C PRO A 233 14.83 5.56 6.33
N LEU A 234 15.52 5.21 7.41
CA LEU A 234 16.30 3.99 7.51
C LEU A 234 15.37 2.77 7.39
N PHE A 235 15.67 1.87 6.47
CA PHE A 235 14.95 0.62 6.33
C PHE A 235 15.55 -0.44 7.25
N LEU A 236 14.73 -0.95 8.16
CA LEU A 236 15.10 -1.94 9.16
C LEU A 236 14.30 -3.23 8.94
N PRO A 237 14.79 -4.37 9.46
CA PRO A 237 14.08 -5.64 9.38
C PRO A 237 12.69 -5.59 10.01
#